data_AF-A0A950H713-F1
#
_entry.id   AF-A0A950H713-F1
#
_cell.length_a   1.000
_cell.length_b   1.000
_cell.length_c   1.000
_cell.angle_alpha   90.00
_cell.angle_beta   90.00
_cell.angle_gamma   90.00
#
_symmetry.space_group_name_H-M   'P 1'
#
loop_
_entity.id
_entity.type
_entity.pdbx_description
1 polymer ?
#
loop_
_entity_poly.entity_id
_entity_poly.type
_entity_poly.pdbx_seq_one_letter_code
_entity_poly.pdbx_strand_id
1 'polypeptide(L)'
;MSATVTTDPDKNLHASVSPALLARAQEAAEQEHITLDELVSDAMERRVNKREFDEVLAFGKRHAKARGLKPSAVASAIAAARSEPKERGR
;
A
#
# COMPACT_ATOMS: atom_id res chain seq x y z
N MET A 1 6.04 -32.11 -1.68
CA MET A 1 6.30 -31.53 -3.01
C MET A 1 6.62 -30.07 -2.78
N SER A 2 7.91 -29.73 -2.72
CA SER A 2 8.39 -28.39 -2.40
C SER A 2 8.46 -27.57 -3.68
N ALA A 3 7.66 -26.52 -3.80
CA ALA A 3 7.83 -25.54 -4.85
C ALA A 3 9.00 -24.63 -4.47
N THR A 4 10.13 -24.81 -5.13
CA THR A 4 11.23 -23.85 -5.12
C THR A 4 10.77 -22.61 -5.87
N VAL A 5 10.48 -21.53 -5.15
CA VAL A 5 10.33 -20.20 -5.75
C VAL A 5 11.71 -19.80 -6.22
N THR A 6 11.95 -19.91 -7.52
CA THR A 6 13.14 -19.35 -8.16
C THR A 6 12.98 -17.84 -8.14
N THR A 7 13.58 -17.17 -7.15
CA THR A 7 13.81 -15.73 -7.19
C THR A 7 14.78 -15.46 -8.34
N ASP A 8 14.22 -15.04 -9.47
CA ASP A 8 14.95 -14.47 -10.61
C ASP A 8 15.83 -13.33 -10.03
N PRO A 9 17.16 -13.31 -10.26
CA PRO A 9 18.04 -12.28 -9.72
C PRO A 9 17.50 -10.90 -10.10
N ASP A 10 17.44 -9.99 -9.12
CA ASP A 10 16.85 -8.66 -9.20
C ASP A 10 16.99 -8.07 -10.61
N LYS A 11 15.87 -7.99 -11.35
CA LYS A 11 15.86 -7.29 -12.64
C LYS A 11 16.08 -5.81 -12.36
N ASN A 12 17.31 -5.34 -12.55
CA ASN A 12 17.65 -3.93 -12.44
C ASN A 12 16.80 -3.11 -13.42
N LEU A 13 15.90 -2.28 -12.87
CA LEU A 13 15.03 -1.41 -13.65
C LEU A 13 15.84 -0.25 -14.23
N HIS A 14 16.10 -0.28 -15.53
CA HIS A 14 16.68 0.84 -16.25
C HIS A 14 15.56 1.71 -16.85
N ALA A 15 15.23 2.81 -16.15
CA ALA A 15 14.22 3.77 -16.58
C ALA A 15 14.81 5.19 -16.67
N SER A 16 14.37 5.96 -17.67
CA SER A 16 14.72 7.37 -17.76
C SER A 16 13.87 8.19 -16.78
N VAL A 17 14.54 8.80 -15.80
CA VAL A 17 13.93 9.70 -14.81
C VAL A 17 14.59 11.08 -14.96
N SER A 18 13.80 12.15 -14.90
CA SER A 18 14.38 13.49 -14.97
C SER A 18 15.27 13.75 -13.74
N PRO A 19 16.40 14.46 -13.88
CA PRO A 19 17.29 14.73 -12.74
C PRO A 19 16.58 15.44 -11.59
N ALA A 20 15.63 16.34 -11.91
CA ALA A 20 14.83 17.05 -10.92
C ALA A 20 13.90 16.11 -10.13
N LEU A 21 13.31 15.10 -10.78
CA LEU A 21 12.46 14.12 -10.11
C LEU A 21 13.30 13.17 -9.25
N LEU A 22 14.47 12.74 -9.74
CA LEU A 22 15.40 11.91 -9.00
C LEU A 22 15.87 12.59 -7.70
N ALA A 23 16.24 13.87 -7.78
CA ALA A 23 16.65 14.65 -6.60
C ALA A 23 15.52 14.74 -5.55
N ARG A 24 14.28 14.98 -5.99
CA ARG A 24 13.12 15.02 -5.10
C ARG A 24 12.78 13.66 -4.49
N ALA A 25 12.94 12.58 -5.25
CA ALA A 25 12.74 11.23 -4.75
C ALA A 25 13.78 10.87 -3.68
N GLN A 26 15.03 11.28 -3.88
CA GLN A 26 16.11 11.11 -2.90
C GLN A 26 15.79 11.84 -1.58
N GLU A 27 15.38 13.11 -1.66
CA GLU A 27 15.00 13.91 -0.49
C GLU A 27 13.80 13.29 0.25
N ALA A 28 12.79 12.82 -0.47
CA ALA A 28 11.63 12.17 0.13
C ALA A 28 12.00 10.86 0.85
N ALA A 29 12.85 10.03 0.22
CA ALA A 29 13.35 8.80 0.83
C ALA A 29 14.11 9.10 2.14
N GLU A 30 14.96 10.13 2.15
CA GLU A 30 15.69 10.56 3.35
C GLU A 30 14.75 11.04 4.47
N GLN A 31 13.72 11.83 4.14
CA GLN A 31 12.71 12.31 5.09
C GLN A 31 11.90 11.17 5.71
N GLU A 32 11.63 10.12 4.94
CA GLU A 32 10.88 8.94 5.37
C GLU A 32 11.79 7.85 5.99
N HIS A 33 13.11 8.08 6.04
CA HIS A 33 14.11 7.12 6.52
C HIS A 33 14.07 5.77 5.78
N ILE A 34 13.84 5.80 4.47
CA ILE A 34 13.84 4.64 3.58
C ILE A 34 14.88 4.82 2.47
N THR A 35 15.20 3.75 1.76
CA THR A 35 16.05 3.80 0.58
C THR A 35 15.30 4.33 -0.64
N LEU A 36 16.04 4.83 -1.63
CA LEU A 36 15.44 5.24 -2.91
C LEU A 36 14.76 4.05 -3.60
N ASP A 37 15.34 2.85 -3.51
CA ASP A 37 14.79 1.64 -4.13
C ASP A 37 13.46 1.22 -3.48
N GLU A 38 13.36 1.31 -2.14
CA GLU A 38 12.10 1.11 -1.42
C GLU A 38 11.06 2.13 -1.85
N LEU A 39 11.41 3.42 -1.94
CA LEU A 39 10.50 4.45 -2.40
C LEU A 39 10.00 4.20 -3.83
N VAL A 40 10.90 3.81 -4.74
CA VAL A 40 10.54 3.51 -6.13
C VAL A 40 9.63 2.28 -6.21
N SER A 41 9.94 1.23 -5.46
CA SER A 41 9.13 0.01 -5.38
C SER A 41 7.73 0.31 -4.86
N ASP A 42 7.63 1.05 -3.75
CA ASP A 42 6.38 1.53 -3.17
C ASP A 42 5.56 2.35 -4.18
N ALA A 43 6.22 3.28 -4.89
CA ALA A 43 5.57 4.12 -5.88
C ALA A 43 5.01 3.30 -7.05
N MET A 44 5.75 2.29 -7.51
CA MET A 44 5.32 1.38 -8.56
C MET A 44 4.15 0.50 -8.10
N GLU A 45 4.24 -0.12 -6.92
CA GLU A 45 3.16 -0.91 -6.33
C GLU A 45 1.89 -0.08 -6.17
N ARG A 46 2.00 1.12 -5.59
CA ARG A 46 0.87 2.05 -5.45
C ARG A 46 0.26 2.41 -6.79
N ARG A 47 1.07 2.59 -7.84
CA ARG A 47 0.58 2.94 -9.18
C ARG A 47 -0.14 1.78 -9.86
N VAL A 48 0.41 0.57 -9.77
CA VAL A 48 -0.17 -0.64 -10.37
C VAL A 48 -1.47 -1.01 -9.64
N ASN A 49 -1.47 -0.93 -8.31
CA ASN A 49 -2.61 -1.32 -7.49
C ASN A 49 -3.64 -0.19 -7.31
N LYS A 50 -3.42 0.98 -7.92
CA LYS A 50 -4.27 2.17 -7.73
C LYS A 50 -5.75 1.88 -7.97
N ARG A 51 -6.07 1.15 -9.03
CA ARG A 51 -7.46 0.85 -9.39
C ARG A 51 -8.12 -0.04 -8.35
N GLU A 52 -7.44 -1.11 -7.92
CA GLU A 52 -7.94 -1.99 -6.88
C GLU A 52 -8.13 -1.24 -5.56
N PHE A 53 -7.17 -0.39 -5.19
CA PHE A 53 -7.27 0.45 -4.00
C PHE A 53 -8.46 1.42 -4.08
N ASP A 54 -8.68 2.07 -5.23
CA ASP A 54 -9.80 2.97 -5.46
C ASP A 54 -11.15 2.22 -5.37
N GLU A 55 -11.22 0.98 -5.87
CA GLU A 55 -12.40 0.11 -5.77
C GLU A 55 -12.69 -0.32 -4.33
N VAL A 56 -11.67 -0.74 -3.56
CA VAL A 56 -11.77 -1.06 -2.13
C VAL A 56 -12.22 0.16 -1.32
N LEU A 57 -11.64 1.33 -1.60
CA LEU A 57 -12.03 2.59 -0.95
C LEU A 57 -13.48 2.95 -1.26
N ALA A 58 -13.92 2.81 -2.51
CA ALA A 58 -15.31 3.06 -2.90
C ALA A 58 -16.28 2.08 -2.22
N PHE A 59 -15.93 0.80 -2.13
CA PHE A 59 -16.68 -0.20 -1.38
C PHE A 59 -16.79 0.19 0.11
N GLY A 60 -15.68 0.49 0.76
CA GLY A 60 -15.64 0.89 2.18
C GLY A 60 -16.48 2.14 2.46
N LYS A 61 -16.39 3.17 1.62
CA LYS A 61 -17.21 4.40 1.75
C LYS A 61 -18.71 4.12 1.67
N ARG A 62 -19.13 3.27 0.72
CA ARG A 62 -20.54 2.87 0.59
C ARG A 62 -21.02 2.14 1.85
N HIS A 63 -20.23 1.21 2.36
CA HIS A 63 -20.60 0.42 3.52
C HIS A 63 -20.61 1.24 4.82
N ALA A 64 -19.63 2.12 4.99
CA ALA A 64 -19.58 3.05 6.12
C ALA A 64 -20.80 3.99 6.14
N LYS A 65 -21.18 4.53 4.97
CA LYS A 65 -22.39 5.36 4.83
C LYS A 65 -23.66 4.59 5.18
N ALA A 66 -23.80 3.35 4.71
CA ALA A 66 -24.94 2.50 5.02
C ALA A 66 -25.07 2.19 6.53
N ARG A 67 -23.94 2.13 7.24
CA ARG A 67 -23.87 1.93 8.70
C ARG A 67 -23.94 3.23 9.52
N GLY A 68 -24.08 4.39 8.88
CA GLY A 68 -24.09 5.68 9.56
C GLY A 68 -22.77 6.06 10.25
N LEU A 69 -21.66 5.43 9.85
CA LEU A 69 -20.35 5.68 10.44
C LEU A 69 -19.82 7.06 10.01
N LYS A 70 -19.43 7.86 11.00
CA LYS A 70 -18.79 9.16 10.79
C LYS A 70 -17.27 9.00 10.74
N PRO A 71 -16.53 9.89 10.07
CA PRO A 71 -15.06 9.86 10.07
C PRO A 71 -14.44 9.81 11.47
N SER A 72 -15.06 10.48 12.45
CA SER A 72 -14.62 10.46 13.86
C SER A 72 -14.69 9.08 14.51
N ALA A 73 -15.47 8.13 13.96
CA ALA A 73 -15.62 6.78 14.48
C ALA A 73 -14.56 5.80 13.95
N VAL A 74 -13.72 6.22 12.99
CA VAL A 74 -12.76 5.34 12.31
C VAL A 74 -11.79 4.66 13.28
N ALA A 75 -11.21 5.41 14.22
CA ALA A 75 -10.25 4.86 15.18
C ALA A 75 -10.87 3.76 16.06
N SER A 76 -12.11 3.99 16.53
CA SER A 76 -12.85 3.01 17.33
C SER A 76 -13.25 1.78 16.50
N ALA A 77 -13.67 1.96 15.25
CA ALA A 77 -13.99 0.85 14.34
C ALA A 77 -12.77 -0.02 14.02
N ILE A 78 -11.59 0.58 13.82
CA ILE A 78 -10.33 -0.15 13.62
C ILE A 78 -9.95 -0.92 14.89
N ALA A 79 -10.05 -0.29 16.06
CA ALA A 79 -9.76 -0.95 17.33
C ALA A 79 -10.67 -2.18 17.56
N ALA A 80 -11.97 -2.02 17.31
CA ALA A 80 -12.94 -3.11 17.39
C ALA A 80 -12.58 -4.27 16.45
N ALA A 81 -12.34 -3.99 15.17
CA ALA A 81 -11.94 -5.01 14.19
C ALA A 81 -10.62 -5.72 14.54
N ARG A 82 -9.65 -5.02 15.13
CA ARG A 82 -8.39 -5.62 15.59
C ARG A 82 -8.55 -6.49 16.84
N SER A 83 -9.58 -6.21 17.64
CA SER A 83 -9.89 -6.97 18.86
C SER A 83 -10.81 -8.17 18.62
N GLU A 84 -11.41 -8.30 17.44
CA GLU A 84 -12.21 -9.47 17.09
C GLU A 84 -11.31 -10.72 17.03
N PRO A 85 -11.69 -11.83 17.71
CA PRO A 85 -10.97 -13.10 17.60
C PRO A 85 -10.93 -13.56 16.14
N LYS A 86 -9.79 -14.12 15.70
CA LYS A 86 -9.60 -14.67 14.33
C LYS A 86 -10.49 -15.88 14.01
N GLU A 87 -11.53 -16.15 14.78
CA GLU A 87 -12.51 -17.20 14.51
C GLU A 87 -13.54 -16.70 13.49
N ARG A 88 -13.12 -16.62 12.22
CA ARG A 88 -13.98 -16.73 11.04
C ARG A 88 -13.11 -16.84 9.78
N GLY A 89 -12.19 -17.82 9.81
CA GLY A 89 -11.81 -18.51 8.57
C GLY A 89 -12.94 -19.49 8.24
N ARG A 90 -13.70 -19.21 7.18
CA ARG A 90 -14.38 -20.27 6.43
C ARG A 90 -13.35 -20.95 5.54
#